data_AF-A0A227J6P1-F1
#
_entry.id   AF-A0A227J6P1-F1
#
_cell.length_a   1.000
_cell.length_b   1.000
_cell.length_c   1.000
_cell.angle_alpha   90.00
_cell.angle_beta   90.00
_cell.angle_gamma   90.00
#
_symmetry.space_group_name_H-M   'P 1'
#
loop_
_entity.id
_entity.type
_entity.pdbx_description
1 polymer ?
#
loop_
_entity_poly.entity_id
_entity_poly.type
_entity_poly.pdbx_seq_one_letter_code
_entity_poly.pdbx_strand_id
1 'polypeptide(L)'
;AFGNVKQQFFPPSNTPMFYVDMWMPEGTDIRQTIKQAEKVESYIRQQDDIDFVSVSIGQGLQRFALTYQPEKSYEAYAQFQVRTTDRDNMFKLLHKLDDNLAKTFDEPTFQFKLMEF
;
A
#
# COMPACT_ATOMS: atom_id res chain seq x y z
N ALA A 1 31.35 2.62 34.17
CA ALA A 1 31.48 2.82 32.71
C ALA A 1 30.19 2.37 32.05
N PHE A 2 29.42 3.29 31.46
CA PHE A 2 28.22 2.99 30.67
C PHE A 2 28.40 3.70 29.33
N GLY A 3 29.07 3.03 28.39
CA GLY A 3 29.32 3.56 27.06
C GLY A 3 28.96 2.49 26.05
N ASN A 4 28.03 2.81 25.14
CA ASN A 4 27.58 2.00 24.00
C ASN A 4 26.38 1.08 24.24
N VAL A 5 25.29 1.62 24.79
CA VAL A 5 23.97 1.12 24.40
C VAL A 5 23.46 2.07 23.33
N LYS A 6 23.25 1.59 22.10
CA LYS A 6 22.45 2.33 21.11
C LYS A 6 21.09 2.57 21.75
N GLN A 7 20.81 3.80 22.15
CA GLN A 7 19.58 4.17 22.81
C GLN A 7 18.45 4.22 21.77
N GLN A 8 18.04 3.03 21.32
CA GLN A 8 16.99 2.85 20.35
C GLN A 8 15.66 2.83 21.12
N PHE A 9 15.00 3.98 21.18
CA PHE A 9 13.79 4.21 21.99
C PHE A 9 12.61 3.34 21.55
N PHE A 10 12.61 2.86 20.30
CA PHE A 10 11.62 1.94 19.76
C PHE A 10 12.32 0.94 18.81
N PRO A 11 12.08 -0.37 18.94
CA PRO A 11 12.53 -1.33 17.93
C PRO A 11 11.89 -0.98 16.57
N PRO A 12 12.58 -1.19 15.44
CA PRO A 12 11.99 -0.96 14.13
C PRO A 12 10.82 -1.92 13.99
N SER A 13 9.66 -1.41 13.56
CA SER A 13 8.50 -2.26 13.28
C SER A 13 8.85 -3.12 12.08
N ASN A 14 9.01 -4.42 12.31
CA ASN A 14 9.31 -5.40 11.25
C ASN A 14 8.04 -5.92 10.56
N THR A 15 6.92 -5.20 10.66
CA THR A 15 5.66 -5.69 10.09
C THR A 15 5.80 -5.71 8.57
N PRO A 16 5.70 -6.88 7.91
CA PRO A 16 5.94 -7.02 6.48
C PRO A 16 4.75 -6.47 5.68
N MET A 17 4.73 -5.16 5.52
CA MET A 17 3.69 -4.42 4.80
C MET A 17 4.26 -3.38 3.85
N PHE A 18 3.49 -3.07 2.81
CA PHE A 18 3.72 -1.97 1.89
C PHE A 18 2.40 -1.33 1.47
N TYR A 19 2.48 -0.13 0.90
CA TYR A 19 1.33 0.52 0.30
C TYR A 19 1.40 0.52 -1.22
N VAL A 20 0.22 0.47 -1.83
CA VAL A 20 0.04 0.71 -3.25
C VAL A 20 -0.92 1.88 -3.39
N ASP A 21 -0.47 2.95 -4.02
CA ASP A 21 -1.30 4.07 -4.41
C ASP A 21 -1.83 3.81 -5.82
N MET A 22 -3.13 4.03 -6.02
CA MET A 22 -3.81 3.94 -7.30
C MET A 22 -4.39 5.29 -7.66
N TRP A 23 -4.05 5.78 -8.85
CA TRP A 23 -4.55 7.03 -9.39
C TRP A 23 -5.30 6.77 -10.70
N MET A 24 -6.59 7.06 -10.68
CA MET A 24 -7.42 7.18 -11.87
C MET A 24 -7.12 8.50 -12.60
N PRO A 25 -7.51 8.63 -13.88
CA PRO A 25 -7.45 9.90 -14.59
C PRO A 25 -8.12 11.05 -13.82
N GLU A 26 -7.57 12.25 -13.90
CA GLU A 26 -8.12 13.42 -13.21
C GLU A 26 -9.57 13.68 -13.62
N GLY A 27 -10.42 14.01 -12.64
CA GLY A 27 -11.86 14.21 -12.86
C GLY A 27 -12.69 12.92 -12.93
N THR A 28 -12.10 11.75 -12.67
CA THR A 28 -12.85 10.49 -12.53
C THR A 28 -13.80 10.54 -11.33
N ASP A 29 -15.07 10.21 -11.57
CA ASP A 29 -16.11 10.09 -10.54
C ASP A 29 -15.74 9.01 -9.51
N ILE A 30 -15.87 9.34 -8.22
CA ILE A 30 -15.57 8.44 -7.10
C ILE A 30 -16.17 7.03 -7.25
N ARG A 31 -17.36 6.89 -7.86
CA ARG A 31 -18.03 5.59 -8.06
C ARG A 31 -17.29 4.71 -9.05
N GLN A 32 -16.58 5.30 -10.03
CA GLN A 32 -15.72 4.55 -10.94
C GLN A 32 -14.43 4.14 -10.23
N THR A 33 -13.83 5.05 -9.46
CA THR A 33 -12.68 4.72 -8.61
C THR A 33 -13.00 3.58 -7.66
N ILE A 34 -14.19 3.55 -7.05
CA ILE A 34 -14.64 2.45 -6.18
C ILE A 34 -14.66 1.13 -6.95
N LYS A 35 -15.34 1.08 -8.10
CA LYS A 35 -15.43 -0.14 -8.92
C LYS A 35 -14.06 -0.65 -9.34
N GLN A 36 -13.17 0.27 -9.71
CA GLN A 36 -11.82 -0.11 -10.13
C GLN A 36 -10.99 -0.60 -8.93
N ALA A 37 -11.09 0.09 -7.79
CA ALA A 37 -10.42 -0.30 -6.57
C ALA A 37 -10.86 -1.69 -6.08
N GLU A 38 -12.15 -2.02 -6.16
CA GLU A 38 -12.67 -3.35 -5.80
C GLU A 38 -12.08 -4.47 -6.67
N LYS A 39 -11.91 -4.22 -7.99
CA LYS A 39 -11.27 -5.18 -8.91
C LYS A 39 -9.80 -5.35 -8.58
N VAL A 40 -9.08 -4.26 -8.35
CA VAL A 40 -7.66 -4.27 -7.98
C VAL A 40 -7.47 -4.97 -6.63
N GLU A 41 -8.30 -4.67 -5.64
CA GLU A 41 -8.28 -5.32 -4.33
C GLU A 41 -8.49 -6.84 -4.48
N SER A 42 -9.50 -7.25 -5.26
CA SER A 42 -9.79 -8.65 -5.51
C SER A 42 -8.63 -9.36 -6.20
N TYR A 43 -7.96 -8.70 -7.15
CA TYR A 43 -6.78 -9.23 -7.82
C TYR A 43 -5.57 -9.37 -6.87
N ILE A 44 -5.36 -8.38 -6.01
CA ILE A 44 -4.29 -8.44 -4.99
C ILE A 44 -4.60 -9.59 -4.04
N ARG A 45 -5.82 -9.72 -3.51
CA ARG A 45 -6.21 -10.81 -2.59
C ARG A 45 -6.06 -12.22 -3.15
N GLN A 46 -5.96 -12.39 -4.47
CA GLN A 46 -5.73 -13.69 -5.12
C GLN A 46 -4.26 -14.10 -5.16
N GLN A 47 -3.32 -13.22 -4.78
CA GLN A 47 -1.91 -13.59 -4.74
C GLN A 47 -1.60 -14.43 -3.49
N ASP A 48 -0.61 -15.31 -3.62
CA ASP A 48 -0.09 -16.09 -2.50
C ASP A 48 0.60 -15.18 -1.45
N ASP A 49 0.73 -15.70 -0.23
CA ASP A 49 1.46 -15.07 0.89
C ASP A 49 0.92 -13.72 1.39
N ILE A 50 -0.37 -13.46 1.15
CA ILE A 50 -1.10 -12.30 1.69
C ILE A 50 -1.83 -12.67 2.97
N ASP A 51 -1.56 -11.90 4.03
CA ASP A 51 -2.31 -12.00 5.29
C ASP A 51 -3.56 -11.12 5.27
N PHE A 52 -3.42 -9.90 4.74
CA PHE A 52 -4.48 -8.90 4.82
C PHE A 52 -4.30 -7.80 3.77
N VAL A 53 -5.42 -7.37 3.20
CA VAL A 53 -5.51 -6.19 2.32
C VAL A 53 -6.60 -5.28 2.86
N SER A 54 -6.30 -3.99 2.97
CA SER A 54 -7.27 -2.94 3.23
C SER A 54 -7.15 -1.86 2.18
N VAL A 55 -8.26 -1.23 1.84
CA VAL A 55 -8.32 -0.14 0.87
C VAL A 55 -9.01 1.08 1.48
N SER A 56 -8.43 2.24 1.21
CA SER A 56 -9.07 3.55 1.44
C SER A 56 -9.28 4.21 0.08
N ILE A 57 -10.50 4.66 -0.18
CA ILE A 57 -10.89 5.24 -1.49
C ILE A 57 -11.29 6.69 -1.27
N GLY A 58 -10.85 7.58 -2.14
CA GLY A 58 -11.14 9.01 -2.05
C GLY A 58 -10.20 9.78 -1.11
N GLN A 59 -9.35 9.10 -0.34
CA GLN A 59 -8.39 9.67 0.61
C GLN A 59 -7.36 8.63 1.06
N GLY A 60 -6.23 9.09 1.59
CA GLY A 60 -5.25 8.20 2.24
C GLY A 60 -5.80 7.46 3.45
N LEU A 61 -5.16 6.35 3.82
CA LEU A 61 -5.46 5.63 5.06
C LEU A 61 -5.38 6.54 6.28
N GLN A 62 -6.13 6.22 7.33
CA GLN A 62 -6.03 6.95 8.58
C GLN A 62 -4.62 6.84 9.16
N ARG A 63 -4.10 7.95 9.69
CA ARG A 63 -2.74 8.00 10.24
C ARG A 63 -2.61 7.11 11.47
N PHE A 64 -1.84 6.03 11.35
CA PHE A 64 -1.45 5.15 12.47
C PHE A 64 0.02 5.33 12.89
N ALA A 65 0.90 5.77 11.98
CA ALA A 65 2.31 6.04 12.26
C ALA A 65 2.62 7.55 12.20
N LEU A 66 3.53 8.02 13.05
CA LEU A 66 3.98 9.42 13.03
C LEU A 66 4.62 9.83 11.71
N THR A 67 5.27 8.90 11.00
CA THR A 67 5.92 9.15 9.71
C THR A 67 4.97 9.08 8.51
N TYR A 68 3.77 8.53 8.68
CA TYR A 68 2.79 8.42 7.61
C TYR A 68 2.08 9.76 7.40
N GLN A 69 2.12 10.26 6.16
CA GLN A 69 1.38 11.46 5.76
C GLN A 69 0.23 10.99 4.85
N PRO A 70 -1.04 11.07 5.31
CA PRO A 70 -2.16 10.73 4.46
C PRO A 70 -2.21 11.67 3.26
N GLU A 71 -2.50 11.09 2.10
CA GLU A 71 -2.81 11.86 0.91
C GLU A 71 -4.09 12.67 1.12
N LYS A 72 -4.19 13.83 0.45
CA LYS A 72 -5.42 14.63 0.50
C LYS A 72 -6.59 13.87 -0.13
N SER A 73 -7.80 14.36 0.14
CA SER A 73 -8.98 13.76 -0.46
C SER A 73 -9.03 14.06 -1.96
N TYR A 74 -8.99 13.00 -2.78
CA TYR A 74 -9.11 13.06 -4.23
C TYR A 74 -10.03 11.93 -4.70
N GLU A 75 -11.08 12.26 -5.44
CA GLU A 75 -12.04 11.24 -5.92
C GLU A 75 -11.40 10.18 -6.83
N ALA A 76 -10.36 10.57 -7.54
CA ALA A 76 -9.58 9.72 -8.43
C ALA A 76 -8.51 8.87 -7.72
N TYR A 77 -8.43 8.91 -6.38
CA TYR A 77 -7.37 8.24 -5.62
C TYR A 77 -7.89 7.07 -4.79
N ALA A 78 -7.10 6.01 -4.71
CA ALA A 78 -7.24 4.98 -3.69
C ALA A 78 -5.87 4.53 -3.17
N GLN A 79 -5.84 4.10 -1.91
CA GLN A 79 -4.65 3.53 -1.28
C GLN A 79 -4.93 2.14 -0.74
N PHE A 80 -4.08 1.20 -1.11
CA PHE A 80 -4.10 -0.16 -0.62
C PHE A 80 -2.98 -0.35 0.40
N GLN A 81 -3.31 -0.95 1.53
CA GLN A 81 -2.35 -1.51 2.47
C GLN A 81 -2.31 -3.01 2.29
N VAL A 82 -1.14 -3.54 1.97
CA VAL A 82 -0.92 -4.98 1.77
C VAL A 82 0.02 -5.48 2.85
N ARG A 83 -0.45 -6.43 3.66
CA ARG A 83 0.37 -7.16 4.63
C ARG A 83 0.57 -8.59 4.15
N THR A 84 1.82 -9.04 4.24
CA THR A 84 2.27 -10.37 3.83
C THR A 84 2.69 -11.21 5.03
N THR A 85 2.95 -12.50 4.82
CA THR A 85 3.37 -13.42 5.88
C THR A 85 4.73 -13.08 6.48
N ASP A 86 5.67 -12.62 5.64
CA ASP A 86 7.05 -12.33 6.00
C ASP A 86 7.69 -11.35 5.00
N ARG A 87 8.86 -10.85 5.38
CA ARG A 87 9.56 -9.80 4.65
C ARG A 87 10.06 -10.26 3.27
N ASP A 88 10.47 -11.51 3.11
CA ASP A 88 11.01 -11.98 1.82
C ASP A 88 9.87 -12.13 0.81
N ASN A 89 8.73 -12.65 1.25
CA ASN A 89 7.50 -12.72 0.45
C ASN A 89 6.95 -11.33 0.14
N MET A 90 7.07 -10.36 1.06
CA MET A 90 6.71 -8.96 0.81
C MET A 90 7.41 -8.40 -0.44
N PHE A 91 8.73 -8.55 -0.55
CA PHE A 91 9.47 -8.02 -1.70
C PHE A 91 9.14 -8.76 -2.99
N LYS A 92 9.00 -10.09 -2.94
CA LYS A 92 8.57 -10.88 -4.11
C LYS A 92 7.19 -10.44 -4.61
N LEU A 93 6.23 -10.28 -3.70
CA LEU A 93 4.89 -9.83 -4.02
C LEU A 93 4.90 -8.41 -4.57
N LEU A 94 5.66 -7.50 -3.96
CA LEU A 94 5.79 -6.12 -4.43
C LEU A 94 6.29 -6.09 -5.88
N HIS A 95 7.37 -6.79 -6.20
CA HIS A 95 7.89 -6.87 -7.58
C HIS A 95 6.86 -7.50 -8.53
N LYS A 96 6.20 -8.58 -8.12
CA LYS A 96 5.15 -9.22 -8.92
C LYS A 96 3.99 -8.26 -9.20
N LEU A 97 3.56 -7.47 -8.23
CA LEU A 97 2.47 -6.52 -8.42
C LEU A 97 2.89 -5.33 -9.28
N ASP A 98 4.10 -4.81 -9.11
CA ASP A 98 4.66 -3.74 -9.93
C ASP A 98 4.70 -4.12 -11.42
N ASP A 99 5.11 -5.36 -11.70
CA ASP A 99 5.17 -5.88 -13.07
C ASP A 99 3.80 -6.14 -13.71
N ASN A 100 2.77 -6.43 -12.91
CA ASN A 100 1.50 -6.98 -13.43
C ASN A 100 0.31 -6.01 -13.32
N LEU A 101 0.27 -5.12 -12.32
CA LEU A 101 -0.89 -4.26 -12.10
C LEU A 101 -1.12 -3.32 -13.29
N ALA A 102 -0.08 -2.63 -13.77
CA ALA A 102 -0.19 -1.74 -14.93
C ALA A 102 -0.45 -2.48 -16.26
N LYS A 103 -0.20 -3.79 -16.33
CA LYS A 103 -0.53 -4.63 -17.50
C LYS A 103 -1.96 -5.15 -17.45
N THR A 104 -2.48 -5.37 -16.25
CA THR A 104 -3.82 -5.94 -16.01
C THR A 104 -4.88 -4.86 -15.98
N PHE A 105 -4.53 -3.67 -15.49
CA PHE A 105 -5.41 -2.51 -15.37
C PHE A 105 -4.75 -1.34 -16.10
N ASP A 106 -5.38 -0.93 -17.19
CA ASP A 106 -4.91 0.09 -18.14
C ASP A 106 -5.36 1.51 -17.78
N GLU A 107 -6.50 1.64 -17.11
CA GLU A 107 -7.03 2.94 -16.67
C GLU A 107 -6.21 3.59 -15.53
N PRO A 108 -5.93 2.92 -14.40
CA PRO A 108 -5.19 3.52 -13.30
C PRO A 108 -3.68 3.47 -13.49
N THR A 109 -2.99 4.40 -12.84
CA THR A 109 -1.55 4.32 -12.57
C THR A 109 -1.29 3.89 -11.14
N PHE A 110 -0.18 3.19 -10.91
CA PHE A 110 0.17 2.62 -9.62
C PHE A 110 1.52 3.13 -9.11
N GLN A 111 1.62 3.39 -7.81
CA GLN A 111 2.87 3.73 -7.14
C GLN A 111 3.03 2.91 -5.86
N PHE A 112 4.19 2.28 -5.69
CA PHE A 112 4.48 1.46 -4.51
C PHE A 112 5.28 2.26 -3.48
N LYS A 113 4.92 2.13 -2.21
CA LYS A 113 5.58 2.80 -1.09
C LYS A 113 5.93 1.81 0.01
N LEU A 114 7.21 1.71 0.32
CA LEU A 114 7.69 0.99 1.50
C LEU A 114 7.61 1.90 2.73
N MET A 115 7.16 1.36 3.85
CA MET A 115 7.31 2.03 5.14
C MET A 115 8.69 1.73 5.70
N GLU A 116 9.54 2.74 5.79
CA GLU A 116 10.70 2.69 6.66
C GLU A 116 10.23 2.94 8.11
N PHE A 117 10.65 2.06 9.03
CA PHE A 117 10.36 2.12 10.46
C PHE A 117 11.62 2.34 11.26
#